data_AF-A0A5B1M4R8-F1
#
_entry.id   AF-A0A5B1M4R8-F1
#
_cell.length_a   1.000
_cell.length_b   1.000
_cell.length_c   1.000
_cell.angle_alpha   90.00
_cell.angle_beta   90.00
_cell.angle_gamma   90.00
#
_symmetry.space_group_name_H-M   'P 1'
#
loop_
_entity.id
_entity.type
_entity.pdbx_description
1 polymer ?
#
loop_
_entity_poly.entity_id
_entity_poly.type
_entity_poly.pdbx_seq_one_letter_code
_entity_poly.pdbx_strand_id
1 'polypeptide(L)'
;MSGSALAACALAACAAALLAPARAAPARRGRRGRSAYLVAGVGLVGAAWLLADEPRLLVLGGVAVGAVVAGGRLVRRRRADGVAGRVRARVVEMCDGLQAELAAGQTPATALERAAGDWPLLLAASRAGSAGGDVPSALRELATTAGAGDLRIVAAAWQVAHRTGHGLAGALGRVAQELRDAEQTRRVVTGELASARATARLVAALPVVALLMGSGSGADPWSFLLGHPVGLACLAGGVGCGIAGLAWIEALARDVERGR
;
A
#
# COMPACT_ATOMS: atom_id res chain seq x y z
N MET A 1 24.34 -12.52 -32.91
CA MET A 1 23.35 -11.90 -32.01
C MET A 1 24.10 -11.36 -30.81
N SER A 2 24.26 -10.04 -30.78
CA SER A 2 25.09 -9.32 -29.82
C SER A 2 24.56 -9.45 -28.39
N GLY A 3 25.44 -9.67 -27.42
CA GLY A 3 25.10 -9.86 -26.00
C GLY A 3 24.27 -8.72 -25.37
N SER A 4 24.28 -7.54 -26.01
CA SER A 4 23.45 -6.39 -25.65
C SER A 4 21.95 -6.63 -25.80
N ALA A 5 21.51 -7.43 -26.79
CA ALA A 5 20.10 -7.75 -26.99
C ALA A 5 19.57 -8.72 -25.92
N LEU A 6 20.41 -9.68 -25.50
CA LEU A 6 20.07 -10.63 -24.43
C LEU A 6 19.97 -9.96 -23.07
N ALA A 7 20.88 -9.01 -22.77
CA ALA A 7 20.84 -8.24 -21.53
C ALA A 7 19.61 -7.31 -21.46
N ALA A 8 19.26 -6.63 -22.56
CA ALA A 8 18.06 -5.80 -22.63
C ALA A 8 16.78 -6.61 -22.50
N CYS A 9 16.69 -7.77 -23.16
CA CYS A 9 15.55 -8.68 -23.03
C CYS A 9 15.42 -9.27 -21.62
N ALA A 10 16.53 -9.62 -20.96
CA ALA A 10 16.52 -10.14 -19.59
C ALA A 10 16.07 -9.07 -18.58
N LEU A 11 16.53 -7.83 -18.73
CA LEU A 11 16.10 -6.71 -17.87
C LEU A 11 14.64 -6.33 -18.09
N ALA A 12 14.18 -6.32 -19.35
CA ALA A 12 12.77 -6.09 -19.69
C ALA A 12 11.87 -7.23 -19.17
N ALA A 13 12.30 -8.49 -19.29
CA ALA A 13 11.59 -9.65 -18.76
C ALA A 13 11.54 -9.64 -17.22
N CYS A 14 12.62 -9.25 -16.54
CA CYS A 14 12.64 -9.07 -15.09
C CYS A 14 11.73 -7.93 -14.63
N ALA A 15 11.74 -6.79 -15.33
CA ALA A 15 10.83 -5.68 -15.05
C ALA A 15 9.37 -6.09 -15.27
N ALA A 16 9.07 -6.79 -16.37
CA ALA A 16 7.75 -7.31 -16.67
C ALA A 16 7.28 -8.36 -15.64
N ALA A 17 8.16 -9.27 -15.20
CA ALA A 17 7.85 -10.27 -14.18
C ALA A 17 7.61 -9.65 -12.79
N LEU A 18 8.32 -8.58 -12.44
CA LEU A 18 8.13 -7.83 -11.18
C LEU A 18 6.87 -6.94 -11.20
N LEU A 19 6.47 -6.47 -12.38
CA LEU A 19 5.25 -5.70 -12.62
C LEU A 19 4.01 -6.58 -12.85
N ALA A 20 4.20 -7.84 -13.26
CA ALA A 20 3.12 -8.76 -13.56
C ALA A 20 2.16 -8.86 -12.35
N PRO A 21 0.84 -8.90 -12.62
CA PRO A 21 -0.16 -9.07 -11.59
C PRO A 21 0.16 -10.38 -10.87
N ALA A 22 0.51 -10.29 -9.57
CA ALA A 22 0.35 -11.42 -8.68
C ALA A 22 -1.16 -11.66 -8.65
N ARG A 23 -1.66 -12.45 -9.63
CA ARG A 23 -3.02 -12.95 -9.65
C ARG A 23 -3.23 -13.53 -8.27
N ALA A 24 -4.27 -13.04 -7.61
CA ALA A 24 -4.55 -13.29 -6.21
C ALA A 24 -4.45 -14.79 -5.90
N ALA A 25 -3.30 -15.20 -5.37
CA ALA A 25 -3.17 -16.50 -4.74
C ALA A 25 -3.86 -16.39 -3.37
N PRO A 26 -4.68 -17.38 -2.97
CA PRO A 26 -5.42 -17.33 -1.73
C PRO A 26 -4.46 -17.08 -0.56
N ALA A 27 -4.87 -16.20 0.34
CA ALA A 27 -4.12 -15.80 1.51
C ALA A 27 -3.81 -17.00 2.40
N ARG A 28 -2.65 -17.66 2.21
CA ARG A 28 -2.01 -18.61 3.13
C ARG A 28 -0.63 -19.02 2.59
N ARG A 29 0.35 -18.10 2.57
CA ARG A 29 1.79 -18.44 2.72
C ARG A 29 2.67 -17.19 2.77
N GLY A 30 3.18 -16.93 3.98
CA GLY A 30 4.53 -16.45 4.24
C GLY A 30 5.00 -15.16 3.59
N ARG A 31 5.15 -14.11 4.42
CA ARG A 31 6.05 -12.95 4.23
C ARG A 31 7.43 -13.31 3.64
N ARG A 32 7.88 -14.56 3.79
CA ARG A 32 9.14 -15.14 3.28
C ARG A 32 9.25 -15.24 1.75
N GLY A 33 8.15 -15.46 1.01
CA GLY A 33 8.22 -15.65 -0.45
C GLY A 33 8.57 -14.36 -1.22
N ARG A 34 8.13 -13.20 -0.73
CA ARG A 34 8.39 -11.88 -1.36
C ARG A 34 9.84 -11.42 -1.27
N SER A 35 10.61 -11.89 -0.27
CA SER A 35 12.04 -11.60 -0.14
C SER A 35 12.87 -12.44 -1.11
N ALA A 36 12.43 -13.66 -1.43
CA ALA A 36 13.14 -14.54 -2.35
C ALA A 36 13.16 -13.99 -3.78
N TYR A 37 12.07 -13.36 -4.25
CA TYR A 37 12.04 -12.70 -5.57
C TYR A 37 12.90 -11.43 -5.63
N LEU A 38 13.08 -10.73 -4.51
CA LEU A 38 13.97 -9.58 -4.40
C LEU A 38 15.44 -10.00 -4.42
N VAL A 39 15.79 -11.06 -3.67
CA VAL A 39 17.15 -11.61 -3.65
C VAL A 39 17.49 -12.28 -4.99
N ALA A 40 16.53 -12.96 -5.62
CA ALA A 40 16.71 -13.53 -6.96
C ALA A 40 16.86 -12.43 -8.02
N GLY A 41 16.10 -11.34 -7.95
CA GLY A 41 16.24 -10.20 -8.86
C GLY A 41 17.58 -9.48 -8.70
N VAL A 42 18.04 -9.26 -7.47
CA VAL A 42 19.38 -8.70 -7.18
C VAL A 42 20.49 -9.67 -7.61
N GLY A 43 20.31 -10.97 -7.40
CA GLY A 43 21.26 -12.00 -7.81
C GLY A 43 21.39 -12.15 -9.32
N LEU A 44 20.30 -11.97 -10.08
CA LEU A 44 20.32 -12.02 -11.55
C LEU A 44 20.94 -10.76 -12.15
N VAL A 45 20.75 -9.59 -11.51
CA VAL A 45 21.49 -8.36 -11.81
C VAL A 45 22.97 -8.48 -11.47
N GLY A 46 23.31 -9.14 -10.35
CA GLY A 46 24.68 -9.46 -9.94
C GLY A 46 25.36 -10.47 -10.89
N ALA A 47 24.63 -11.45 -11.40
CA ALA A 47 25.14 -12.39 -12.40
C ALA A 47 25.35 -11.71 -13.76
N ALA A 48 24.44 -10.81 -14.16
CA ALA A 48 24.63 -9.95 -15.34
C ALA A 48 25.82 -8.98 -15.16
N TRP A 49 26.15 -8.60 -13.92
CA TRP A 49 27.32 -7.79 -13.53
C TRP A 49 28.66 -8.46 -13.83
N LEU A 50 28.71 -9.79 -13.82
CA LEU A 50 29.92 -10.59 -14.06
C LEU A 50 30.13 -10.96 -15.54
N LEU A 51 29.14 -10.69 -16.41
CA LEU A 51 29.10 -11.23 -17.78
C LEU A 51 29.08 -10.18 -18.91
N ALA A 52 29.14 -8.87 -18.61
CA ALA A 52 29.06 -7.84 -19.66
C ALA A 52 30.38 -7.10 -19.91
N ASP A 53 30.80 -7.06 -21.18
CA ASP A 53 31.99 -6.34 -21.68
C ASP A 53 31.85 -4.79 -21.65
N GLU A 54 30.66 -4.25 -21.41
CA GLU A 54 30.40 -2.81 -21.44
C GLU A 54 29.64 -2.34 -20.17
N PRO A 55 30.34 -1.86 -19.13
CA PRO A 55 29.76 -1.57 -17.81
C PRO A 55 28.68 -0.48 -17.82
N ARG A 56 28.65 0.36 -18.86
CA ARG A 56 27.70 1.47 -19.03
C ARG A 56 26.24 1.03 -19.19
N LEU A 57 25.97 0.03 -20.04
CA LEU A 57 24.60 -0.42 -20.31
C LEU A 57 24.01 -1.14 -19.10
N LEU A 58 24.84 -1.78 -18.28
CA LEU A 58 24.44 -2.43 -17.04
C LEU A 58 23.96 -1.44 -15.98
N VAL A 59 24.69 -0.34 -15.78
CA VAL A 59 24.30 0.68 -14.79
C VAL A 59 22.98 1.34 -15.21
N LEU A 60 22.84 1.73 -16.48
CA LEU A 60 21.59 2.32 -16.99
C LEU A 60 20.42 1.35 -16.88
N GLY A 61 20.62 0.08 -17.24
CA GLY A 61 19.63 -0.97 -17.09
C GLY A 61 19.21 -1.19 -15.63
N GLY A 62 20.17 -1.26 -14.71
CA GLY A 62 19.92 -1.42 -13.28
C GLY A 62 19.15 -0.24 -12.67
N VAL A 63 19.54 0.99 -13.03
CA VAL A 63 18.86 2.21 -12.59
C VAL A 63 17.43 2.27 -13.13
N ALA A 64 17.22 1.97 -14.42
CA ALA A 64 15.89 1.95 -15.03
C ALA A 64 14.98 0.90 -14.40
N VAL A 65 15.47 -0.33 -14.21
CA VAL A 65 14.72 -1.41 -13.54
C VAL A 65 14.41 -1.03 -12.09
N GLY A 66 15.38 -0.47 -11.35
CA GLY A 66 15.18 0.00 -9.99
C GLY A 66 14.09 1.06 -9.88
N ALA A 67 14.11 2.06 -10.77
CA ALA A 67 13.11 3.12 -10.82
C ALA A 67 11.71 2.57 -11.16
N VAL A 68 11.60 1.68 -12.16
CA VAL A 68 10.34 1.06 -12.57
C VAL A 68 9.75 0.18 -11.46
N VAL A 69 10.58 -0.62 -10.78
CA VAL A 69 10.15 -1.49 -9.67
C VAL A 69 9.72 -0.65 -8.47
N ALA A 70 10.47 0.40 -8.14
CA ALA A 70 10.13 1.32 -7.05
C ALA A 70 8.80 2.05 -7.35
N GLY A 71 8.69 2.67 -8.52
CA GLY A 71 7.48 3.36 -8.97
C GLY A 71 6.25 2.43 -9.01
N GLY A 72 6.39 1.24 -9.58
CA GLY A 72 5.34 0.22 -9.63
C GLY A 72 4.90 -0.23 -8.24
N ARG A 73 5.83 -0.38 -7.28
CA ARG A 73 5.49 -0.69 -5.88
C ARG A 73 4.72 0.42 -5.21
N LEU A 74 5.12 1.68 -5.40
CA LEU A 74 4.40 2.82 -4.84
C LEU A 74 2.97 2.92 -5.38
N VAL A 75 2.79 2.79 -6.69
CA VAL A 75 1.44 2.82 -7.31
C VAL A 75 0.58 1.67 -6.78
N ARG A 76 1.14 0.47 -6.65
CA ARG A 76 0.42 -0.69 -6.09
C ARG A 76 0.03 -0.48 -4.63
N ARG A 77 0.91 0.10 -3.82
CA ARG A 77 0.62 0.45 -2.42
C ARG A 77 -0.49 1.49 -2.35
N ARG A 78 -0.35 2.61 -3.07
CA ARG A 78 -1.38 3.64 -3.17
C ARG A 78 -2.75 3.09 -3.57
N ARG A 79 -2.78 2.16 -4.53
CA ARG A 79 -4.02 1.49 -4.95
C ARG A 79 -4.58 0.57 -3.85
N ALA A 80 -3.73 -0.22 -3.21
CA ALA A 80 -4.12 -1.09 -2.10
C ALA A 80 -4.65 -0.28 -0.90
N ASP A 81 -4.02 0.84 -0.58
CA ASP A 81 -4.44 1.77 0.48
C ASP A 81 -5.78 2.42 0.14
N GLY A 82 -6.01 2.76 -1.14
CA GLY A 82 -7.31 3.27 -1.61
C GLY A 82 -8.42 2.24 -1.50
N VAL A 83 -8.16 0.97 -1.82
CA VAL A 83 -9.11 -0.13 -1.62
C VAL A 83 -9.38 -0.33 -0.12
N ALA A 84 -8.34 -0.39 0.70
CA ALA A 84 -8.46 -0.54 2.14
C ALA A 84 -9.23 0.63 2.78
N GLY A 85 -9.04 1.86 2.28
CA GLY A 85 -9.78 3.04 2.72
C GLY A 85 -11.27 2.94 2.46
N ARG A 86 -11.69 2.40 1.31
CA ARG A 86 -13.12 2.14 1.04
C ARG A 86 -13.72 1.11 1.98
N VAL A 87 -12.96 0.06 2.31
CA VAL A 87 -13.39 -0.95 3.28
C VAL A 87 -13.55 -0.33 4.68
N ARG A 88 -12.61 0.50 5.13
CA ARG A 88 -12.73 1.23 6.42
C ARG A 88 -13.98 2.11 6.46
N ALA A 89 -14.24 2.88 5.41
CA ALA A 89 -15.46 3.69 5.30
C ALA A 89 -16.72 2.82 5.38
N ARG A 90 -16.72 1.65 4.71
CA ARG A 90 -17.84 0.72 4.74
C ARG A 90 -18.10 0.12 6.12
N VAL A 91 -17.05 -0.07 6.95
CA VAL A 91 -17.22 -0.46 8.37
C VAL A 91 -17.97 0.61 9.16
N VAL A 92 -17.65 1.90 8.96
CA VAL A 92 -18.35 3.00 9.63
C VAL A 92 -19.82 3.05 9.21
N GLU A 93 -20.09 3.01 7.90
CA GLU A 93 -21.46 2.98 7.35
C GLU A 93 -22.26 1.78 7.89
N MET A 94 -21.63 0.61 8.00
CA MET A 94 -22.25 -0.57 8.61
C MET A 94 -22.58 -0.33 10.09
N CYS A 95 -21.67 0.25 10.88
CA CYS A 95 -21.94 0.54 12.29
C CYS A 95 -23.14 1.49 12.44
N ASP A 96 -23.21 2.54 11.62
CA ASP A 96 -24.31 3.50 11.61
C ASP A 96 -25.64 2.82 11.22
N GLY A 97 -25.63 1.99 10.17
CA GLY A 97 -26.80 1.22 9.74
C GLY A 97 -27.29 0.25 10.80
N LEU A 98 -26.39 -0.53 11.41
CA LEU A 98 -26.73 -1.45 12.51
C LEU A 98 -27.25 -0.68 13.73
N GLN A 99 -26.64 0.45 14.07
CA GLN A 99 -27.10 1.28 15.17
C GLN A 99 -28.53 1.80 14.92
N ALA A 100 -28.84 2.25 13.71
CA ALA A 100 -30.16 2.74 13.34
C ALA A 100 -31.22 1.63 13.40
N GLU A 101 -30.94 0.46 12.84
CA GLU A 101 -31.83 -0.71 12.89
C GLU A 101 -32.11 -1.16 14.33
N LEU A 102 -31.07 -1.24 15.17
CA LEU A 102 -31.21 -1.60 16.58
C LEU A 102 -31.98 -0.54 17.37
N ALA A 103 -31.77 0.75 17.08
CA ALA A 103 -32.53 1.84 17.70
C ALA A 103 -34.00 1.83 17.29
N ALA A 104 -34.31 1.32 16.09
CA ALA A 104 -35.68 1.06 15.62
C ALA A 104 -36.29 -0.23 16.22
N GLY A 105 -35.62 -0.89 17.16
CA GLY A 105 -36.11 -2.07 17.87
C GLY A 105 -35.92 -3.39 17.14
N GLN A 106 -35.13 -3.42 16.06
CA GLN A 106 -34.82 -4.67 15.34
C GLN A 106 -33.86 -5.54 16.14
N THR A 107 -33.88 -6.85 15.87
CA THR A 107 -32.93 -7.77 16.51
C THR A 107 -31.54 -7.65 15.88
N PRO A 108 -30.45 -7.89 16.64
CA PRO A 108 -29.09 -7.90 16.10
C PRO A 108 -28.90 -8.87 14.93
N ALA A 109 -29.59 -10.03 14.94
CA ALA A 109 -29.52 -11.01 13.86
C ALA A 109 -30.14 -10.45 12.56
N THR A 110 -31.34 -9.86 12.65
CA THR A 110 -32.03 -9.25 11.49
C THR A 110 -31.26 -8.05 10.93
N ALA A 111 -30.74 -7.18 11.81
CA ALA A 111 -29.93 -6.03 11.40
C ALA A 111 -28.66 -6.48 10.66
N LEU A 112 -27.99 -7.52 11.16
CA LEU A 112 -26.78 -8.07 10.55
C LEU A 112 -27.06 -8.79 9.23
N GLU A 113 -28.20 -9.45 9.09
CA GLU A 113 -28.66 -10.04 7.83
C GLU A 113 -28.90 -8.98 6.75
N ARG A 114 -29.60 -7.89 7.08
CA ARG A 114 -29.77 -6.74 6.17
C ARG A 114 -28.43 -6.14 5.75
N ALA A 115 -27.55 -5.89 6.72
CA ALA A 115 -26.20 -5.37 6.44
C ALA A 115 -25.37 -6.32 5.55
N ALA A 116 -25.53 -7.64 5.68
CA ALA A 116 -24.87 -8.62 4.82
C ALA A 116 -25.42 -8.65 3.39
N GLY A 117 -26.70 -8.28 3.19
CA GLY A 117 -27.28 -8.05 1.86
C GLY A 117 -26.62 -6.88 1.13
N ASP A 118 -26.33 -5.80 1.86
CA ASP A 118 -25.67 -4.61 1.29
C ASP A 118 -24.15 -4.72 1.23
N TRP A 119 -23.56 -5.59 2.05
CA TRP A 119 -22.12 -5.78 2.10
C TRP A 119 -21.75 -7.26 2.31
N PRO A 120 -21.47 -7.99 1.21
CA PRO A 120 -21.24 -9.44 1.24
C PRO A 120 -20.08 -9.90 2.14
N LEU A 121 -19.17 -9.01 2.55
CA LEU A 121 -18.10 -9.35 3.49
C LEU A 121 -18.67 -9.86 4.83
N LEU A 122 -19.85 -9.38 5.24
CA LEU A 122 -20.48 -9.72 6.50
C LEU A 122 -21.26 -11.04 6.49
N LEU A 123 -21.37 -11.73 5.34
CA LEU A 123 -22.13 -12.97 5.23
C LEU A 123 -21.74 -14.02 6.27
N ALA A 124 -20.44 -14.15 6.58
CA ALA A 124 -19.97 -15.07 7.61
C ALA A 124 -20.47 -14.69 9.01
N ALA A 125 -20.42 -13.40 9.35
CA ALA A 125 -20.89 -12.89 10.63
C ALA A 125 -22.43 -12.96 10.75
N SER A 126 -23.16 -12.66 9.67
CA SER A 126 -24.62 -12.80 9.59
C SER A 126 -25.05 -14.24 9.83
N ARG A 127 -24.46 -15.23 9.13
CA ARG A 127 -24.77 -16.65 9.34
C ARG A 127 -24.49 -17.10 10.77
N ALA A 128 -23.39 -16.64 11.37
CA ALA A 128 -23.10 -16.91 12.77
C ALA A 128 -24.22 -16.36 13.67
N GLY A 129 -24.67 -15.13 13.43
CA GLY A 129 -25.77 -14.52 14.18
C GLY A 129 -27.11 -15.26 14.03
N SER A 130 -27.49 -15.62 12.81
CA SER A 130 -28.74 -16.35 12.53
C SER A 130 -28.78 -17.73 13.16
N ALA A 131 -27.62 -18.40 13.29
CA ALA A 131 -27.48 -19.70 13.92
C ALA A 131 -27.28 -19.64 15.45
N GLY A 132 -27.30 -18.45 16.06
CA GLY A 132 -27.01 -18.27 17.48
C GLY A 132 -25.54 -18.50 17.87
N GLY A 133 -24.63 -18.43 16.90
CA GLY A 133 -23.19 -18.58 17.08
C GLY A 133 -22.46 -17.29 17.48
N ASP A 134 -21.13 -17.36 17.51
CA ASP A 134 -20.27 -16.26 17.98
C ASP A 134 -19.96 -15.22 16.89
N VAL A 135 -20.83 -14.20 16.80
CA VAL A 135 -20.66 -13.04 15.91
C VAL A 135 -19.32 -12.31 16.15
N PRO A 136 -18.91 -11.97 17.40
CA PRO A 136 -17.60 -11.38 17.67
C PRO A 136 -16.42 -12.15 17.05
N SER A 137 -16.39 -13.47 17.14
CA SER A 137 -15.28 -14.25 16.55
C SER A 137 -15.27 -14.19 15.02
N ALA A 138 -16.44 -14.25 14.37
CA ALA A 138 -16.54 -14.08 12.92
C ALA A 138 -16.05 -12.70 12.47
N LEU A 139 -16.41 -11.63 13.20
CA LEU A 139 -15.94 -10.27 12.92
C LEU A 139 -14.41 -10.13 13.06
N ARG A 140 -13.80 -10.80 14.05
CA ARG A 140 -12.32 -10.82 14.21
C ARG A 140 -11.63 -11.53 13.06
N GLU A 141 -12.21 -12.61 12.54
CA GLU A 141 -11.68 -13.31 11.37
C GLU A 141 -11.74 -12.41 10.13
N LEU A 142 -12.86 -11.74 9.91
CA LEU A 142 -13.04 -10.76 8.83
C LEU A 142 -12.06 -9.59 8.96
N ALA A 143 -11.66 -9.22 10.17
CA ALA A 143 -10.69 -8.15 10.42
C ALA A 143 -9.25 -8.45 9.96
N THR A 144 -9.00 -9.64 9.42
CA THR A 144 -7.76 -9.97 8.69
C THR A 144 -7.78 -9.49 7.24
N THR A 145 -8.96 -9.15 6.71
CA THR A 145 -9.15 -8.59 5.37
C THR A 145 -8.54 -7.18 5.30
N ALA A 146 -7.88 -6.87 4.18
CA ALA A 146 -7.25 -5.57 3.98
C ALA A 146 -8.28 -4.43 4.11
N GLY A 147 -8.05 -3.52 5.05
CA GLY A 147 -8.95 -2.40 5.37
C GLY A 147 -10.06 -2.70 6.36
N ALA A 148 -10.31 -3.97 6.74
CA ALA A 148 -11.37 -4.34 7.68
C ALA A 148 -10.89 -4.45 9.14
N GLY A 149 -9.67 -3.98 9.46
CA GLY A 149 -9.05 -4.12 10.78
C GLY A 149 -9.91 -3.59 11.93
N ASP A 150 -10.70 -2.55 11.66
CA ASP A 150 -11.58 -1.89 12.63
C ASP A 150 -12.74 -2.80 13.10
N LEU A 151 -13.04 -3.88 12.35
CA LEU A 151 -14.00 -4.90 12.80
C LEU A 151 -13.57 -5.59 14.11
N ARG A 152 -12.30 -5.53 14.52
CA ARG A 152 -11.89 -6.02 15.86
C ARG A 152 -12.46 -5.16 16.98
N ILE A 153 -12.52 -3.84 16.78
CA ILE A 153 -13.10 -2.90 17.74
C ILE A 153 -14.60 -3.13 17.81
N VAL A 154 -15.26 -3.30 16.66
CA VAL A 154 -16.68 -3.66 16.58
C VAL A 154 -16.96 -4.98 17.31
N ALA A 155 -16.15 -6.02 17.07
CA ALA A 155 -16.28 -7.31 17.75
C ALA A 155 -16.13 -7.19 19.28
N ALA A 156 -15.17 -6.38 19.75
CA ALA A 156 -14.97 -6.12 21.17
C ALA A 156 -16.16 -5.39 21.79
N ALA A 157 -16.66 -4.33 21.13
CA ALA A 157 -17.84 -3.60 21.57
C ALA A 157 -19.09 -4.49 21.62
N TRP A 158 -19.26 -5.36 20.61
CA TRP A 158 -20.34 -6.34 20.57
C TRP A 158 -20.27 -7.31 21.75
N GLN A 159 -19.10 -7.89 22.02
CA GLN A 159 -18.90 -8.81 23.13
C GLN A 159 -19.11 -8.15 24.49
N VAL A 160 -18.70 -6.88 24.65
CA VAL A 160 -18.94 -6.13 25.88
C VAL A 160 -20.43 -5.86 26.05
N ALA A 161 -21.11 -5.35 25.03
CA ALA A 161 -22.54 -5.06 25.09
C ALA A 161 -23.38 -6.32 25.39
N HIS A 162 -22.99 -7.47 24.83
CA HIS A 162 -23.67 -8.74 25.10
C HIS A 162 -23.46 -9.23 26.54
N ARG A 163 -22.26 -9.05 27.10
CA ARG A 163 -21.96 -9.44 28.49
C ARG A 163 -22.56 -8.50 29.54
N THR A 164 -22.62 -7.21 29.26
CA THR A 164 -23.07 -6.19 30.24
C THR A 164 -24.53 -5.82 30.08
N GLY A 165 -25.18 -6.19 28.97
CA GLY A 165 -26.57 -5.82 28.68
C GLY A 165 -26.79 -4.34 28.31
N HIS A 166 -25.75 -3.52 28.20
CA HIS A 166 -25.83 -2.05 28.06
C HIS A 166 -26.26 -1.54 26.66
N GLY A 167 -27.00 -2.34 25.89
CA GLY A 167 -27.52 -1.95 24.57
C GLY A 167 -26.46 -1.88 23.48
N LEU A 168 -26.57 -2.78 22.50
CA LEU A 168 -25.61 -2.86 21.38
C LEU A 168 -25.63 -1.60 20.49
N ALA A 169 -26.78 -0.96 20.31
CA ALA A 169 -26.92 0.25 19.50
C ALA A 169 -25.96 1.37 19.99
N GLY A 170 -26.00 1.69 21.28
CA GLY A 170 -25.13 2.75 21.85
C GLY A 170 -23.64 2.39 21.79
N ALA A 171 -23.29 1.11 21.90
CA ALA A 171 -21.91 0.66 21.74
C ALA A 171 -21.42 0.84 20.29
N LEU A 172 -22.24 0.46 19.29
CA LEU A 172 -21.89 0.63 17.88
C LEU A 172 -21.82 2.11 17.47
N GLY A 173 -22.71 2.96 17.98
CA GLY A 173 -22.66 4.41 17.74
C GLY A 173 -21.37 5.05 18.27
N ARG A 174 -20.91 4.65 19.46
CA ARG A 174 -19.61 5.10 20.00
C ARG A 174 -18.44 4.62 19.15
N VAL A 175 -18.43 3.36 18.74
CA VAL A 175 -17.39 2.84 17.83
C VAL A 175 -17.39 3.60 16.50
N ALA A 176 -18.55 3.84 15.90
CA ALA A 176 -18.66 4.61 14.66
C ALA A 176 -18.08 6.02 14.82
N GLN A 177 -18.35 6.68 15.95
CA GLN A 177 -17.80 8.00 16.24
C GLN A 177 -16.28 7.96 16.41
N GLU A 178 -15.74 7.02 17.19
CA GLU A 178 -14.30 6.86 17.36
C GLU A 178 -13.58 6.60 16.03
N LEU A 179 -14.18 5.79 15.15
CA LEU A 179 -13.64 5.53 13.80
C LEU A 179 -13.68 6.78 12.91
N ARG A 180 -14.74 7.59 12.99
CA ARG A 180 -14.82 8.89 12.28
C ARG A 180 -13.77 9.86 12.76
N ASP A 181 -13.58 9.97 14.08
CA ASP A 181 -12.59 10.87 14.68
C ASP A 181 -11.16 10.45 14.30
N ALA A 182 -10.91 9.13 14.25
CA ALA A 182 -9.66 8.58 13.76
C ALA A 182 -9.42 8.93 12.27
N GLU A 183 -10.45 8.82 11.43
CA GLU A 183 -10.36 9.17 10.01
C GLU A 183 -10.16 10.68 9.80
N GLN A 184 -10.84 11.53 10.57
CA GLN A 184 -10.66 12.97 10.52
C GLN A 184 -9.23 13.35 10.90
N THR A 185 -8.70 12.75 11.97
CA THR A 185 -7.29 12.92 12.37
C THR A 185 -6.35 12.54 11.22
N ARG A 186 -6.59 11.41 10.57
CA ARG A 186 -5.79 10.94 9.42
C ARG A 186 -5.85 11.92 8.25
N ARG A 187 -7.02 12.50 7.96
CA ARG A 187 -7.19 13.51 6.90
C ARG A 187 -6.44 14.79 7.21
N VAL A 188 -6.49 15.28 8.45
CA VAL A 188 -5.73 16.46 8.91
C VAL A 188 -4.23 16.21 8.73
N VAL A 189 -3.71 15.10 9.25
CA VAL A 189 -2.28 14.73 9.10
C VAL A 189 -1.89 14.63 7.62
N THR A 190 -2.76 14.05 6.79
CA THR A 190 -2.49 13.94 5.35
C THR A 190 -2.49 15.30 4.65
N GLY A 191 -3.35 16.22 5.08
CA GLY A 191 -3.43 17.60 4.62
C GLY A 191 -2.19 18.41 4.97
N GLU A 192 -1.73 18.34 6.23
CA GLU A 192 -0.48 19.00 6.67
C GLU A 192 0.72 18.48 5.88
N LEU A 193 0.80 17.16 5.68
CA LEU A 193 1.84 16.55 4.86
C LEU A 193 1.72 16.88 3.36
N ALA A 194 0.58 17.38 2.88
CA ALA A 194 0.44 17.77 1.48
C ALA A 194 1.33 18.98 1.15
N SER A 195 1.43 19.94 2.07
CA SER A 195 2.34 21.10 1.96
C SER A 195 3.80 20.65 1.93
N ALA A 196 4.22 19.83 2.90
CA ALA A 196 5.57 19.27 2.94
C ALA A 196 5.90 18.46 1.67
N ARG A 197 4.94 17.68 1.13
CA ARG A 197 5.10 16.94 -0.12
C ARG A 197 5.17 17.85 -1.34
N ALA A 198 4.48 18.98 -1.36
CA ALA A 198 4.55 19.95 -2.46
C ALA A 198 5.96 20.55 -2.56
N THR A 199 6.55 20.96 -1.43
CA THR A 199 7.93 21.47 -1.38
C THR A 199 8.95 20.38 -1.76
N ALA A 200 8.78 19.16 -1.25
CA ALA A 200 9.64 18.05 -1.63
C ALA A 200 9.58 17.75 -3.14
N ARG A 201 8.40 17.85 -3.77
CA ARG A 201 8.26 17.71 -5.22
C ARG A 201 8.93 18.84 -6.00
N LEU A 202 8.84 20.09 -5.51
CA LEU A 202 9.54 21.23 -6.12
C LEU A 202 11.05 21.04 -6.08
N VAL A 203 11.61 20.68 -4.92
CA VAL A 203 13.05 20.40 -4.77
C VAL A 203 13.47 19.20 -5.61
N ALA A 204 12.65 18.15 -5.70
CA ALA A 204 12.94 16.99 -6.54
C ALA A 204 12.84 17.28 -8.05
N ALA A 205 12.11 18.32 -8.46
CA ALA A 205 12.02 18.75 -9.85
C ALA A 205 13.21 19.65 -10.26
N LEU A 206 13.85 20.31 -9.30
CA LEU A 206 14.96 21.25 -9.55
C LEU A 206 16.12 20.63 -10.37
N PRO A 207 16.59 19.39 -10.11
CA PRO A 207 17.65 18.77 -10.91
C PRO A 207 17.25 18.55 -12.37
N VAL A 208 15.97 18.25 -12.62
CA VAL A 208 15.45 18.06 -13.98
C VAL A 208 15.44 19.39 -14.72
N VAL A 209 14.98 20.46 -14.06
CA VAL A 209 15.01 21.82 -14.62
C VAL A 209 16.44 22.27 -14.88
N ALA A 210 17.37 22.00 -13.97
CA ALA A 210 18.79 22.32 -14.13
C ALA A 210 19.42 21.59 -15.33
N LEU A 211 19.10 20.30 -15.53
CA LEU A 211 19.56 19.52 -16.67
C LEU A 211 18.98 20.05 -17.99
N LEU A 212 17.70 20.42 -18.01
CA LEU A 212 17.05 21.01 -19.18
C LEU A 212 17.67 22.36 -19.55
N MET A 213 17.88 23.25 -18.58
CA MET A 213 18.55 24.53 -18.83
C MET A 213 20.00 24.33 -19.31
N GLY A 214 20.75 23.39 -18.72
CA GLY A 214 22.10 23.07 -19.15
C GLY A 214 22.18 22.50 -20.57
N SER A 215 21.17 21.74 -21.01
CA SER A 215 21.11 21.26 -22.39
C SER A 215 20.86 22.37 -23.44
N GLY A 216 20.23 23.48 -23.03
CA GLY A 216 19.99 24.64 -23.90
C GLY A 216 21.21 25.55 -24.06
N SER A 217 22.19 25.50 -23.14
CA SER A 217 23.39 26.34 -23.19
C SER A 217 24.54 25.75 -24.03
N GLY A 218 24.31 24.64 -24.73
CA GLY A 218 25.32 23.95 -25.54
C GLY A 218 26.23 23.01 -24.76
N ALA A 219 26.05 22.88 -23.44
CA ALA A 219 26.57 21.73 -22.73
C ALA A 219 25.77 20.50 -23.16
N ASP A 220 26.43 19.36 -23.33
CA ASP A 220 25.78 18.08 -23.63
C ASP A 220 25.78 17.17 -22.37
N PRO A 221 24.99 17.53 -21.32
CA PRO A 221 25.01 16.82 -20.04
C PRO A 221 24.54 15.37 -20.17
N TRP A 222 23.75 15.06 -21.20
CA TRP A 222 23.30 13.71 -21.50
C TRP A 222 24.46 12.80 -21.93
N SER A 223 25.38 13.30 -22.77
CA SER A 223 26.57 12.54 -23.16
C SER A 223 27.49 12.27 -21.95
N PHE A 224 27.59 13.21 -21.01
CA PHE A 224 28.35 13.04 -19.77
C PHE A 224 27.68 12.05 -18.81
N LEU A 225 26.37 12.17 -18.58
CA LEU A 225 25.61 11.29 -17.68
C LEU A 225 25.55 9.83 -18.16
N LEU A 226 25.38 9.63 -19.47
CA LEU A 226 25.22 8.31 -20.07
C LEU A 226 26.54 7.71 -20.57
N GLY A 227 27.54 8.54 -20.84
CA GLY A 227 28.80 8.14 -21.45
C GLY A 227 29.99 8.06 -20.49
N HIS A 228 29.95 8.72 -19.33
CA HIS A 228 31.07 8.76 -18.38
C HIS A 228 30.80 7.98 -17.08
N PRO A 229 31.79 7.26 -16.52
CA PRO A 229 31.61 6.48 -15.29
C PRO A 229 31.22 7.35 -14.08
N VAL A 230 31.73 8.59 -14.01
CA VAL A 230 31.36 9.56 -12.97
C VAL A 230 29.90 10.02 -13.13
N GLY A 231 29.43 10.20 -14.37
CA GLY A 231 28.03 10.52 -14.67
C GLY A 231 27.07 9.40 -14.27
N LEU A 232 27.44 8.15 -14.57
CA LEU A 232 26.68 6.97 -14.17
C LEU A 232 26.60 6.80 -12.64
N ALA A 233 27.70 7.06 -11.92
CA ALA A 233 27.71 7.05 -10.45
C ALA A 233 26.77 8.12 -9.87
N CYS A 234 26.77 9.32 -10.47
CA CYS A 234 25.87 10.41 -10.07
C CYS A 234 24.39 10.06 -10.33
N LEU A 235 24.08 9.47 -11.48
CA LEU A 235 22.74 9.00 -11.83
C LEU A 235 22.24 7.92 -10.85
N ALA A 236 23.08 6.92 -10.58
CA ALA A 236 22.76 5.86 -9.63
C ALA A 236 22.56 6.41 -8.22
N GLY A 237 23.40 7.36 -7.79
CA GLY A 237 23.26 8.05 -6.51
C GLY A 237 21.95 8.84 -6.42
N GLY A 238 21.60 9.59 -7.46
CA GLY A 238 20.34 10.36 -7.51
C GLY A 238 19.10 9.47 -7.41
N VAL A 239 19.04 8.38 -8.18
CA VAL A 239 17.93 7.42 -8.11
C VAL A 239 17.92 6.69 -6.75
N GLY A 240 19.08 6.32 -6.23
CA GLY A 240 19.21 5.73 -4.90
C GLY A 240 18.66 6.63 -3.80
N CYS A 241 19.08 7.90 -3.77
CA CYS A 241 18.57 8.90 -2.84
C CYS A 241 17.05 9.12 -3.00
N GLY A 242 16.54 9.18 -4.24
CA GLY A 242 15.10 9.29 -4.48
C GLY A 242 14.31 8.11 -3.92
N ILE A 243 14.79 6.88 -4.15
CA ILE A 243 14.17 5.66 -3.60
C ILE A 243 14.25 5.66 -2.07
N ALA A 244 15.40 6.04 -1.49
CA ALA A 244 15.60 6.12 -0.05
C ALA A 244 14.65 7.16 0.60
N GLY A 245 14.52 8.35 0.00
CA GLY A 245 13.62 9.39 0.47
C GLY A 245 12.14 8.96 0.42
N LEU A 246 11.72 8.28 -0.66
CA LEU A 246 10.38 7.71 -0.75
C LEU A 246 10.15 6.61 0.30
N ALA A 247 11.13 5.73 0.50
CA ALA A 247 11.07 4.68 1.51
C ALA A 247 10.99 5.26 2.93
N TRP A 248 11.70 6.36 3.18
CA TRP A 248 11.67 7.07 4.46
C TRP A 248 10.30 7.70 4.74
N ILE A 249 9.74 8.44 3.78
CA ILE A 249 8.40 9.04 3.90
C ILE A 249 7.35 7.97 4.20
N GLU A 250 7.46 6.81 3.55
CA GLU A 250 6.52 5.71 3.74
C GLU A 250 6.78 4.90 5.02
N ALA A 251 8.00 4.93 5.57
CA ALA A 251 8.28 4.44 6.92
C ALA A 251 7.66 5.38 7.98
N LEU A 252 7.86 6.69 7.83
CA LEU A 252 7.31 7.70 8.74
C LEU A 252 5.78 7.63 8.80
N ALA A 253 5.11 7.49 7.65
CA ALA A 253 3.66 7.34 7.60
C ALA A 253 3.15 6.06 8.31
N ARG A 254 3.93 4.98 8.30
CA ARG A 254 3.55 3.70 8.95
C ARG A 254 3.75 3.71 10.46
N ASP A 255 4.76 4.41 10.96
CA ASP A 255 4.99 4.48 12.40
C ASP A 255 3.92 5.33 13.11
N VAL A 256 3.40 6.36 12.44
CA VAL A 256 2.23 7.10 12.93
C VAL A 256 0.99 6.21 13.06
N GLU A 257 0.80 5.23 12.17
CA GLU A 257 -0.31 4.26 12.26
C GLU A 257 -0.11 3.18 13.34
N ARG A 258 1.13 2.95 13.82
CA ARG A 258 1.45 1.93 14.85
C ARG A 258 1.54 2.47 16.27
N GLY A 259 1.63 3.79 16.43
CA GLY A 259 1.70 4.46 17.74
C GLY A 259 0.36 4.56 18.48
N ARG A 260 -0.70 3.92 17.98
CA ARG A 260 -1.96 3.63 18.69
C ARG A 260 -2.06 2.14 18.96
#